data_AF-A0A8C4UPU6-F1
#
_entry.id   AF-A0A8C4UPU6-F1
#
_cell.length_a   1.000
_cell.length_b   1.000
_cell.length_c   1.000
_cell.angle_alpha   90.00
_cell.angle_beta   90.00
_cell.angle_gamma   90.00
#
_symmetry.space_group_name_H-M   'P 1'
#
loop_
_entity.id
_entity.type
_entity.pdbx_description
1 polymer ?
#
loop_
_entity_poly.entity_id
_entity_poly.type
_entity_poly.pdbx_seq_one_letter_code
_entity_poly.pdbx_strand_id
1 'polypeptide(L)'
;MLSRWMSGSSRNLDREYNCTVRLLDDSEYTCTIQRDAKGQYLFDLLCHHLNLLEKDYFGIRFVDPDKQRVRALPAQPPFTMCFRVKFYPTDPAALKEEITRYLVFLQIKRDLYHGRLLCKTSDAALLAAYILQAEIGDYDPGKHPEGYSSKFQFFPKHSEKLERKIAEIHKSELRMCRGTRRFWPSLLSVLLFCRETREFISSNGESQ
;
A
#
# COMPACT_ATOMS: atom_id res chain seq x y z
N MET A 1 -3.82 54.19 41.75
CA MET A 1 -4.00 52.74 41.57
C MET A 1 -4.27 52.48 40.10
N LEU A 2 -3.23 52.17 39.32
CA LEU A 2 -3.35 51.86 37.89
C LEU A 2 -3.58 50.36 37.74
N SER A 3 -4.79 50.00 37.31
CA SER A 3 -5.18 48.62 36.98
C SER A 3 -4.33 48.10 35.83
N ARG A 4 -3.49 47.12 36.12
CA ARG A 4 -2.68 46.37 35.16
C ARG A 4 -3.60 45.51 34.31
N TRP A 5 -3.86 45.95 33.08
CA TRP A 5 -4.50 45.11 32.06
C TRP A 5 -3.54 43.96 31.77
N MET A 6 -3.92 42.75 32.20
CA MET A 6 -3.29 41.53 31.73
C MET A 6 -3.68 41.38 30.26
N SER A 7 -2.76 41.74 29.36
CA SER A 7 -2.80 41.27 27.99
C SER A 7 -2.71 39.75 28.05
N GLY A 8 -3.87 39.09 28.02
CA GLY A 8 -3.96 37.69 27.71
C GLY A 8 -3.32 37.51 26.34
N SER A 9 -2.12 36.96 26.30
CA SER A 9 -1.57 36.40 25.07
C SER A 9 -2.54 35.30 24.68
N SER A 10 -3.49 35.65 23.81
CA SER A 10 -4.32 34.68 23.11
C SER A 10 -3.32 33.86 22.31
N ARG A 11 -2.92 32.72 22.87
CA ARG A 11 -1.97 31.81 22.26
C ARG A 11 -2.53 31.52 20.88
N ASN A 12 -1.72 31.77 19.87
CA ASN A 12 -2.02 31.56 18.45
C ASN A 12 -2.34 30.06 18.21
N LEU A 13 -3.58 29.68 18.54
CA LEU A 13 -4.18 28.35 18.41
C LEU A 13 -4.87 28.19 17.05
N ASP A 14 -5.13 29.29 16.35
CA ASP A 14 -5.72 29.31 14.99
C ASP A 14 -4.73 29.01 13.87
N ARG A 15 -3.50 28.59 14.19
CA ARG A 15 -2.52 28.28 13.16
C ARG A 15 -2.81 26.89 12.59
N GLU A 16 -3.56 26.88 11.49
CA GLU A 16 -3.83 25.71 10.67
C GLU A 16 -2.65 25.44 9.72
N TYR A 17 -2.40 24.15 9.48
CA TYR A 17 -1.35 23.67 8.59
C TYR A 17 -1.96 22.74 7.55
N ASN A 18 -1.51 22.88 6.31
CA ASN A 18 -1.84 21.92 5.25
C ASN A 18 -0.99 20.66 5.46
N CYS A 19 -1.67 19.52 5.56
CA CYS A 19 -1.05 18.21 5.64
C CYS A 19 -1.46 17.40 4.41
N THR A 20 -0.46 16.82 3.74
CA THR A 20 -0.67 15.94 2.59
C THR A 20 -0.23 14.52 2.94
N VAL A 21 -1.13 13.56 2.74
CA VAL A 21 -0.89 12.14 2.96
C VAL A 21 -1.00 11.40 1.62
N ARG A 22 0.06 10.69 1.26
CA ARG A 22 0.06 9.79 0.10
C ARG A 22 -0.62 8.48 0.45
N LEU A 23 -1.66 8.13 -0.31
CA LEU A 23 -2.47 6.95 -0.11
C LEU A 23 -1.84 5.70 -0.72
N LEU A 24 -2.54 4.56 -0.61
CA LEU A 24 -2.05 3.27 -1.08
C LEU A 24 -2.10 3.11 -2.60
N ASP A 25 -2.97 3.86 -3.27
CA ASP A 25 -3.13 3.93 -4.73
C ASP A 25 -2.28 5.06 -5.37
N ASP A 26 -1.37 5.65 -4.59
CA ASP A 26 -0.53 6.80 -4.99
C ASP A 26 -1.26 8.13 -5.18
N SER A 27 -2.56 8.20 -4.90
CA SER A 27 -3.26 9.48 -4.78
C SER A 27 -2.83 10.25 -3.53
N GLU A 28 -3.07 11.56 -3.52
CA GLU A 28 -2.74 12.44 -2.40
C GLU A 28 -4.02 12.96 -1.74
N TYR A 29 -4.11 12.79 -0.43
CA TYR A 29 -5.15 13.38 0.40
C TYR A 29 -4.59 14.59 1.13
N THR A 30 -5.18 15.77 0.89
CA THR A 30 -4.76 17.01 1.56
C THR A 30 -5.87 17.51 2.49
N CYS A 31 -5.51 17.84 3.73
CA CYS A 31 -6.42 18.42 4.71
C CYS A 31 -5.73 19.49 5.57
N THR A 32 -6.52 20.40 6.13
CA THR A 32 -6.04 21.36 7.13
C THR A 32 -6.12 20.74 8.53
N ILE A 33 -5.03 20.83 9.29
CA ILE A 33 -4.95 20.35 10.68
C ILE A 33 -4.45 21.45 11.60
N GLN A 34 -4.98 21.51 12.82
CA GLN A 34 -4.49 22.41 13.86
C GLN A 34 -3.14 21.94 14.40
N ARG A 35 -2.32 22.86 14.92
CA ARG A 35 -0.97 22.57 15.42
C ARG A 35 -0.93 21.49 16.51
N ASP A 36 -1.95 21.42 17.35
CA ASP A 36 -2.11 20.50 18.46
C ASP A 36 -2.96 19.27 18.10
N ALA A 37 -3.38 19.15 16.83
CA ALA A 37 -4.10 17.98 16.35
C ALA A 37 -3.23 16.72 16.51
N LYS A 38 -3.80 15.71 17.17
CA LYS A 38 -3.13 14.42 17.35
C LYS A 38 -3.08 13.66 16.02
N GLY A 39 -2.04 12.85 15.82
CA GLY A 39 -1.95 11.99 14.63
C GLY A 39 -3.15 11.04 14.45
N GLN A 40 -3.80 10.67 15.56
CA GLN A 40 -5.04 9.89 15.55
C GLN A 40 -6.18 10.63 14.82
N TYR A 41 -6.31 11.95 14.98
CA TYR A 41 -7.34 12.75 14.30
C TYR A 41 -7.15 12.70 12.78
N LEU A 42 -5.92 12.88 12.30
CA LEU A 42 -5.59 12.75 10.89
C LEU A 42 -5.89 11.35 10.35
N PHE A 43 -5.56 10.31 11.12
CA PHE A 43 -5.84 8.93 10.75
C PHE A 43 -7.35 8.64 10.68
N ASP A 44 -8.14 9.14 11.62
CA ASP A 44 -9.59 9.00 11.61
C ASP A 44 -10.23 9.72 10.42
N LEU A 45 -9.72 10.91 10.07
CA LEU A 45 -10.16 11.66 8.90
C LEU A 45 -9.88 10.88 7.60
N LEU A 46 -8.70 10.28 7.46
CA LEU A 46 -8.37 9.39 6.34
C LEU A 46 -9.26 8.16 6.28
N CYS A 47 -9.50 7.50 7.42
CA CYS A 47 -10.38 6.33 7.47
C CYS A 47 -11.82 6.71 7.08
N HIS A 48 -12.30 7.87 7.50
CA HIS A 48 -13.60 8.37 7.09
C HIS A 48 -13.65 8.64 5.59
N HIS A 49 -12.64 9.31 5.03
CA HIS A 49 -12.54 9.59 3.59
C HIS A 49 -12.52 8.30 2.75
N LEU A 50 -11.82 7.27 3.22
CA LEU A 50 -11.72 5.96 2.57
C LEU A 50 -12.91 5.03 2.86
N ASN A 51 -13.88 5.46 3.68
CA ASN A 51 -14.96 4.62 4.19
C ASN A 51 -14.45 3.30 4.82
N LEU A 52 -13.38 3.40 5.61
CA LEU A 52 -12.65 2.27 6.18
C LEU A 52 -13.10 1.99 7.62
N LEU A 53 -13.72 0.83 7.82
CA LEU A 53 -14.17 0.36 9.13
C LEU A 53 -13.10 -0.45 9.88
N GLU A 54 -12.34 -1.30 9.17
CA GLU A 54 -11.32 -2.18 9.74
C GLU A 54 -9.98 -1.43 9.90
N LYS A 55 -9.97 -0.41 10.77
CA LYS A 55 -8.84 0.52 10.93
C LYS A 55 -7.57 -0.11 11.49
N ASP A 56 -7.69 -1.20 12.25
CA ASP A 56 -6.59 -1.82 13.01
C ASP A 56 -5.41 -2.30 12.15
N TYR A 57 -5.66 -2.55 10.86
CA TYR A 57 -4.64 -2.99 9.91
C TYR A 57 -3.77 -1.84 9.37
N PHE A 58 -4.16 -0.58 9.56
CA PHE A 58 -3.57 0.56 8.86
C PHE A 58 -2.96 1.61 9.80
N GLY A 59 -2.15 2.48 9.21
CA GLY A 59 -1.59 3.62 9.90
C GLY A 59 -0.92 4.62 8.97
N ILE A 60 -0.48 5.72 9.57
CA ILE A 60 0.28 6.75 8.90
C ILE A 60 1.76 6.55 9.27
N ARG A 61 2.62 6.48 8.27
CA ARG A 61 4.08 6.60 8.46
C ARG A 61 4.52 8.00 8.07
N PHE A 62 5.28 8.62 8.95
CA PHE A 62 5.99 9.86 8.64
C PHE A 62 7.33 9.52 8.01
N VAL A 63 7.59 10.06 6.82
CA VAL A 63 8.92 9.98 6.20
C VAL A 63 9.63 11.29 6.46
N ASP A 64 10.65 11.24 7.32
CA ASP A 64 11.50 12.38 7.62
C ASP A 64 12.35 12.74 6.39
N PRO A 65 12.23 13.96 5.85
CA PRO A 65 13.02 14.39 4.70
C PRO A 65 14.54 14.30 4.94
N ASP A 66 15.01 14.42 6.19
CA ASP A 66 16.44 14.39 6.49
C ASP A 66 17.03 12.97 6.42
N LYS A 67 16.23 11.94 6.68
CA LYS A 67 16.64 10.52 6.54
C LYS A 67 16.65 10.03 5.09
N GLN A 68 15.95 10.73 4.18
CA GLN A 68 15.86 10.35 2.76
C GLN A 68 17.04 10.86 1.91
N ARG A 69 17.78 11.88 2.40
CA ARG A 69 18.93 12.45 1.68
C ARG A 69 20.10 11.47 1.46
N VAL A 70 20.15 10.37 2.22
CA VAL A 70 21.24 9.38 2.15
C VAL A 70 21.01 8.33 1.06
N ARG A 71 19.79 8.16 0.53
CA ARG A 71 19.49 7.16 -0.51
C ARG A 71 18.57 7.72 -1.59
N ALA A 72 19.22 8.38 -2.57
CA ALA A 72 18.82 8.61 -3.95
C ALA A 72 17.32 8.46 -4.30
N LEU A 73 16.62 9.60 -4.47
CA LEU A 73 15.65 9.91 -5.54
C LEU A 73 15.34 11.43 -5.44
N PRO A 74 15.25 12.19 -6.55
CA PRO A 74 14.96 13.62 -6.50
C PRO A 74 13.45 13.87 -6.35
N ALA A 75 13.11 14.91 -5.57
CA ALA A 75 11.81 15.61 -5.57
C ALA A 75 10.58 14.84 -5.07
N GLN A 76 10.51 14.49 -3.78
CA GLN A 76 9.21 14.47 -3.10
C GLN A 76 9.08 15.68 -2.16
N PRO A 77 7.90 16.31 -2.09
CA PRO A 77 7.68 17.49 -1.27
C PRO A 77 8.02 17.21 0.21
N PRO A 78 8.50 18.23 0.94
CA PRO A 78 9.00 18.04 2.29
C PRO A 78 7.82 17.59 3.17
N PHE A 79 8.01 16.51 3.93
CA PHE A 79 6.99 15.85 4.77
C PHE A 79 5.98 14.97 4.02
N THR A 80 6.44 13.86 3.42
CA THR A 80 5.50 12.86 2.87
C THR A 80 4.99 11.93 3.98
N MET A 81 3.80 12.23 4.51
CA MET A 81 3.06 11.25 5.28
C MET A 81 2.49 10.19 4.35
N CYS A 82 2.51 8.93 4.77
CA CYS A 82 2.10 7.80 3.94
C CYS A 82 1.08 6.94 4.67
N PHE A 83 -0.09 6.72 4.08
CA PHE A 83 -1.02 5.71 4.55
C PHE A 83 -0.51 4.31 4.16
N ARG A 84 -0.35 3.42 5.14
CA ARG A 84 0.30 2.11 4.97
C ARG A 84 -0.41 1.04 5.82
N VAL A 85 -0.25 -0.22 5.42
CA VAL A 85 -0.60 -1.37 6.27
C VAL A 85 0.45 -1.49 7.37
N LYS A 86 0.01 -1.58 8.63
CA LYS A 86 0.85 -1.86 9.80
C LYS A 86 1.05 -3.35 9.98
N PHE A 87 -0.06 -4.09 9.92
CA PHE A 87 -0.10 -5.52 10.17
C PHE A 87 -0.93 -6.17 9.08
N TYR A 88 -0.37 -7.19 8.45
CA TYR A 88 -1.15 -8.07 7.61
C TYR A 88 -2.04 -8.96 8.51
N PRO A 89 -3.24 -9.38 8.07
CA PRO A 89 -4.08 -10.36 8.78
C PRO A 89 -3.53 -11.79 8.61
N THR A 90 -3.66 -12.64 9.64
CA THR A 90 -3.14 -14.04 9.62
C THR A 90 -3.97 -14.92 8.73
N ASP A 91 -5.27 -14.67 8.78
CA ASP A 91 -6.28 -15.31 7.99
C ASP A 91 -6.86 -14.28 7.01
N PRO A 92 -6.81 -14.54 5.70
CA PRO A 92 -7.49 -13.72 4.71
C PRO A 92 -8.99 -13.50 5.03
N ALA A 93 -9.64 -14.47 5.68
CA ALA A 93 -11.05 -14.36 6.08
C ALA A 93 -11.29 -13.36 7.22
N ALA A 94 -10.23 -12.90 7.89
CA ALA A 94 -10.33 -11.85 8.90
C ALA A 94 -10.63 -10.48 8.30
N LEU A 95 -10.35 -10.26 7.00
CA LEU A 95 -10.74 -9.05 6.29
C LEU A 95 -12.17 -9.20 5.78
N LYS A 96 -13.09 -8.49 6.41
CA LYS A 96 -14.52 -8.58 6.10
C LYS A 96 -14.88 -7.65 4.95
N GLU A 97 -14.37 -6.43 4.95
CA GLU A 97 -14.73 -5.42 3.97
C GLU A 97 -13.93 -5.57 2.67
N GLU A 98 -14.58 -5.30 1.55
CA GLU A 98 -13.94 -5.34 0.23
C GLU A 98 -12.87 -4.24 0.09
N ILE A 99 -13.15 -3.04 0.62
CA ILE A 99 -12.19 -1.93 0.62
C ILE A 99 -10.92 -2.27 1.40
N THR A 100 -11.03 -2.94 2.56
CA THR A 100 -9.87 -3.37 3.35
C THR A 100 -9.00 -4.34 2.56
N ARG A 101 -9.61 -5.33 1.91
CA ARG A 101 -8.90 -6.31 1.08
C ARG A 101 -8.20 -5.64 -0.09
N TYR A 102 -8.86 -4.67 -0.73
CA TYR A 102 -8.26 -3.91 -1.83
C TYR A 102 -7.06 -3.09 -1.38
N LEU A 103 -7.15 -2.36 -0.26
CA LEU A 103 -6.04 -1.57 0.27
C LEU A 103 -4.85 -2.47 0.65
N VAL A 104 -5.10 -3.64 1.24
CA VAL A 104 -4.03 -4.62 1.51
C VAL A 104 -3.40 -5.13 0.22
N PHE A 105 -4.19 -5.42 -0.82
CA PHE A 105 -3.68 -5.79 -2.13
C PHE A 105 -2.77 -4.71 -2.73
N LEU A 106 -3.15 -3.44 -2.65
CA LEU A 106 -2.32 -2.32 -3.12
C LEU A 106 -0.99 -2.23 -2.38
N GLN A 107 -1.00 -2.46 -1.06
CA GLN A 107 0.25 -2.51 -0.29
C GLN A 107 1.15 -3.67 -0.74
N ILE A 108 0.59 -4.87 -0.94
CA ILE A 108 1.35 -6.05 -1.40
C ILE A 108 1.96 -5.78 -2.78
N LYS A 109 1.18 -5.23 -3.72
CA LYS A 109 1.67 -4.85 -5.04
C LYS A 109 2.85 -3.87 -4.94
N ARG A 110 2.74 -2.86 -4.08
CA ARG A 110 3.82 -1.90 -3.82
C ARG A 110 5.05 -2.57 -3.19
N ASP A 111 4.86 -3.47 -2.23
CA ASP A 111 5.97 -4.16 -1.56
C ASP A 111 6.67 -5.14 -2.50
N LEU A 112 5.94 -5.78 -3.42
CA LEU A 112 6.51 -6.59 -4.51
C LEU A 112 7.38 -5.73 -5.43
N TYR A 113 6.83 -4.59 -5.89
CA TYR A 113 7.53 -3.65 -6.76
C TYR A 113 8.82 -3.10 -6.15
N HIS A 114 8.84 -2.85 -4.84
CA HIS A 114 10.03 -2.39 -4.13
C HIS A 114 10.94 -3.52 -3.62
N GLY A 115 10.58 -4.79 -3.86
CA GLY A 115 11.37 -5.94 -3.39
C GLY A 115 11.42 -6.07 -1.87
N ARG A 116 10.37 -5.62 -1.16
CA ARG A 116 10.25 -5.67 0.30
C ARG A 116 9.61 -6.97 0.81
N LEU A 117 9.00 -7.74 -0.08
CA LEU A 117 8.44 -9.06 0.25
C LEU A 117 9.57 -10.10 0.29
N LEU A 118 9.81 -10.65 1.47
CA LEU A 118 10.78 -11.73 1.65
C LEU A 118 10.10 -13.07 1.37
N CYS A 119 10.26 -13.55 0.14
CA CYS A 119 9.63 -14.75 -0.41
C CYS A 119 10.55 -15.44 -1.42
N LYS A 120 10.25 -16.70 -1.77
CA LYS A 120 10.97 -17.39 -2.84
C LYS A 120 10.59 -16.77 -4.19
N THR A 121 11.50 -16.83 -5.15
CA THR A 121 11.26 -16.32 -6.51
C THR A 121 10.07 -17.00 -7.20
N SER A 122 9.79 -18.27 -6.89
CA SER A 122 8.60 -18.98 -7.38
C SER A 122 7.32 -18.30 -6.93
N ASP A 123 7.27 -17.94 -5.66
CA ASP A 123 6.08 -17.47 -4.99
C ASP A 123 5.83 -16.00 -5.40
N ALA A 124 6.91 -15.24 -5.54
CA ALA A 124 6.86 -13.89 -6.10
C ALA A 124 6.34 -13.87 -7.55
N ALA A 125 6.77 -14.85 -8.37
CA ALA A 125 6.27 -15.00 -9.74
C ALA A 125 4.77 -15.34 -9.77
N LEU A 126 4.31 -16.21 -8.87
CA LEU A 126 2.90 -16.54 -8.72
C LEU A 126 2.07 -15.32 -8.31
N LEU A 127 2.55 -14.54 -7.34
CA LEU A 127 1.91 -13.28 -6.95
C LEU A 127 1.84 -12.28 -8.10
N ALA A 128 2.93 -12.11 -8.85
CA ALA A 128 2.95 -11.25 -10.04
C ALA A 128 1.97 -11.73 -11.12
N ALA A 129 1.82 -13.05 -11.31
CA ALA A 129 0.84 -13.61 -12.23
C ALA A 129 -0.61 -13.35 -11.78
N TYR A 130 -0.90 -13.40 -10.47
CA TYR A 130 -2.21 -13.01 -9.95
C TYR A 130 -2.49 -11.51 -10.14
N ILE A 131 -1.50 -10.65 -9.92
CA ILE A 131 -1.63 -9.21 -10.19
C ILE A 131 -1.87 -8.98 -11.69
N LEU A 132 -1.13 -9.64 -12.56
CA LEU A 132 -1.30 -9.57 -14.01
C LEU A 132 -2.72 -9.97 -14.41
N GLN A 133 -3.20 -11.13 -13.95
CA GLN A 133 -4.57 -11.60 -14.17
C GLN A 133 -5.62 -10.59 -13.68
N ALA A 134 -5.38 -9.90 -12.57
CA ALA A 134 -6.29 -8.86 -12.08
C ALA A 134 -6.33 -7.62 -12.98
N GLU A 135 -5.22 -7.30 -13.67
CA GLU A 135 -5.11 -6.12 -14.55
C GLU A 135 -5.63 -6.37 -15.98
N ILE A 136 -5.36 -7.55 -16.55
CA ILE A 136 -5.70 -7.84 -17.97
C ILE A 136 -6.75 -8.94 -18.16
N GLY A 137 -7.19 -9.59 -17.08
CA GLY A 137 -8.10 -10.73 -17.15
C GLY A 137 -7.43 -12.00 -17.66
N ASP A 138 -8.24 -12.96 -18.11
CA ASP A 138 -7.75 -14.28 -18.55
C ASP A 138 -6.81 -14.19 -19.75
N TYR A 139 -5.84 -15.12 -19.81
CA TYR A 139 -4.96 -15.23 -20.96
C TYR A 139 -5.69 -15.54 -22.29
N ASP A 140 -5.65 -14.58 -23.21
CA ASP A 140 -6.11 -14.69 -24.61
C ASP A 140 -4.91 -14.68 -25.59
N PRO A 141 -4.67 -15.74 -26.38
CA PRO A 141 -3.61 -15.79 -27.38
C PRO A 141 -3.66 -14.67 -28.43
N GLY A 142 -4.84 -14.15 -28.75
CA GLY A 142 -5.00 -13.06 -29.72
C GLY A 142 -4.65 -11.68 -29.16
N LYS A 143 -4.70 -11.51 -27.82
CA LYS A 143 -4.40 -10.23 -27.15
C LYS A 143 -3.04 -10.23 -26.45
N HIS A 144 -2.50 -11.41 -26.13
CA HIS A 144 -1.30 -11.58 -25.32
C HIS A 144 -0.18 -12.28 -26.10
N PRO A 145 0.55 -11.52 -26.96
CA PRO A 145 1.70 -12.02 -27.71
C PRO A 145 2.87 -12.34 -26.77
N GLU A 146 3.92 -12.98 -27.29
CA GLU A 146 5.13 -13.23 -26.50
C GLU A 146 5.72 -11.93 -25.91
N GLY A 147 6.17 -11.97 -24.65
CA GLY A 147 6.67 -10.79 -23.94
C GLY A 147 5.61 -9.80 -23.44
N TYR A 148 4.30 -10.12 -23.52
CA TYR A 148 3.24 -9.22 -23.03
C TYR A 148 3.40 -8.84 -21.55
N SER A 149 3.92 -9.75 -20.72
CA SER A 149 4.17 -9.53 -19.29
C SER A 149 5.26 -8.48 -19.03
N SER A 150 6.21 -8.27 -19.96
CA SER A 150 7.31 -7.31 -19.81
C SER A 150 6.83 -5.85 -19.78
N LYS A 151 5.59 -5.58 -20.20
CA LYS A 151 4.95 -4.26 -20.09
C LYS A 151 4.63 -3.88 -18.63
N PHE A 152 4.61 -4.86 -17.72
CA PHE A 152 4.21 -4.66 -16.34
C PHE A 152 5.43 -4.68 -15.43
N GLN A 153 5.62 -3.60 -14.67
CA GLN A 153 6.72 -3.51 -13.73
C GLN A 153 6.36 -4.11 -12.37
N PHE A 154 6.60 -5.41 -12.20
CA PHE A 154 6.32 -6.11 -10.94
C PHE A 154 7.48 -6.08 -9.94
N PHE A 155 8.72 -5.92 -10.39
CA PHE A 155 9.94 -6.03 -9.57
C PHE A 155 10.89 -4.86 -9.82
N PRO A 156 11.76 -4.50 -8.85
CA PRO A 156 12.78 -3.45 -9.04
C PRO A 156 13.82 -3.83 -10.10
N LYS A 157 14.12 -5.13 -10.20
CA LYS A 157 15.02 -5.70 -11.20
C LYS A 157 14.24 -6.75 -11.98
N HIS A 158 14.05 -6.48 -13.27
CA HIS A 158 13.42 -7.42 -14.19
C HIS A 158 14.43 -8.48 -14.63
N SER A 159 13.98 -9.73 -14.71
CA SER A 159 14.75 -10.80 -15.33
C SER A 159 13.84 -11.54 -16.29
N GLU A 160 14.35 -11.81 -17.49
CA GLU A 160 13.61 -12.49 -18.55
C GLU A 160 13.12 -13.88 -18.11
N LYS A 161 13.88 -14.55 -17.24
CA LYS A 161 13.48 -15.83 -16.62
C LYS A 161 12.22 -15.68 -15.77
N LEU A 162 12.13 -14.60 -15.00
CA LEU A 162 10.99 -14.33 -14.13
C LEU A 162 9.76 -13.93 -14.94
N GLU A 163 9.93 -13.10 -15.96
CA GLU A 163 8.84 -12.71 -16.88
C GLU A 163 8.24 -13.91 -17.60
N ARG A 164 9.08 -14.81 -18.13
CA ARG A 164 8.62 -16.07 -18.74
C ARG A 164 7.82 -16.89 -17.75
N LYS A 165 8.31 -17.06 -16.52
CA LYS A 165 7.61 -17.81 -15.48
C LYS A 165 6.24 -17.20 -15.13
N ILE A 166 6.15 -15.87 -15.03
CA ILE A 166 4.88 -15.17 -14.79
C ILE A 166 3.90 -15.42 -15.94
N ALA A 167 4.37 -15.28 -17.18
CA ALA A 167 3.56 -15.52 -18.37
C ALA A 167 3.10 -16.97 -18.48
N GLU A 168 3.94 -17.94 -18.10
CA GLU A 168 3.59 -19.37 -18.03
C GLU A 168 2.48 -19.61 -17.02
N ILE A 169 2.63 -19.15 -15.78
CA ILE A 169 1.62 -19.32 -14.71
C ILE A 169 0.28 -18.70 -15.14
N HIS A 170 0.30 -17.49 -15.70
CA HIS A 170 -0.90 -16.83 -16.20
C HIS A 170 -1.59 -17.62 -17.33
N LYS A 171 -0.81 -18.27 -18.21
CA LYS A 171 -1.32 -19.10 -19.30
C LYS A 171 -1.88 -20.44 -18.85
N SER A 172 -1.28 -21.11 -17.87
CA SER A 172 -1.61 -22.49 -17.50
C SER A 172 -2.50 -22.61 -16.27
N GLU A 173 -2.17 -21.87 -15.21
CA GLU A 173 -2.76 -22.07 -13.87
C GLU A 173 -3.98 -21.19 -13.64
N LEU A 174 -4.03 -20.01 -14.26
CA LEU A 174 -5.09 -19.01 -14.01
C LEU A 174 -6.24 -19.05 -15.04
N ARG A 175 -6.11 -19.85 -16.11
CA ARG A 175 -7.10 -20.02 -17.18
C ARG A 175 -8.48 -20.56 -16.75
N MET A 176 -8.56 -21.16 -15.55
CA MET A 176 -9.76 -21.82 -15.05
C MET A 176 -10.61 -20.95 -14.11
N CYS A 177 -10.33 -19.66 -13.98
CA CYS A 177 -11.21 -18.69 -13.31
C CYS A 177 -12.48 -18.34 -14.14
N ARG A 178 -13.02 -19.30 -14.90
CA ARG A 178 -14.24 -19.11 -15.71
C ARG A 178 -15.45 -19.06 -14.78
N GLY A 179 -16.05 -17.89 -14.63
CA GLY A 179 -17.48 -17.80 -14.27
C GLY A 179 -17.86 -17.24 -12.90
N THR A 180 -17.08 -16.35 -12.29
CA THR A 180 -17.63 -15.52 -11.21
C THR A 180 -17.26 -14.06 -11.36
N ARG A 181 -18.30 -13.22 -11.38
CA ARG A 181 -18.23 -11.78 -11.06
C ARG A 181 -17.75 -11.57 -9.62
N ARG A 182 -16.52 -11.98 -9.34
CA ARG A 182 -15.75 -11.63 -8.15
C ARG A 182 -14.38 -11.26 -8.69
N PHE A 183 -14.36 -10.06 -9.26
CA PHE A 183 -13.15 -9.35 -9.63
C PHE A 183 -12.30 -9.29 -8.37
N TRP A 184 -11.33 -10.19 -8.26
CA TRP A 184 -10.07 -10.15 -7.51
C TRP A 184 -9.67 -11.63 -7.45
N PRO A 185 -8.77 -12.08 -8.33
CA PRO A 185 -8.41 -13.50 -8.41
C PRO A 185 -7.94 -13.93 -7.03
N SER A 186 -8.76 -14.75 -6.36
CA SER A 186 -8.55 -15.27 -5.00
C SER A 186 -7.62 -14.39 -4.15
N LEU A 187 -8.10 -13.22 -3.69
CA LEU A 187 -7.43 -12.43 -2.63
C LEU A 187 -6.90 -13.32 -1.50
N LEU A 188 -7.61 -14.42 -1.24
CA LEU A 188 -7.20 -15.52 -0.38
C LEU A 188 -5.81 -16.07 -0.72
N SER A 189 -5.49 -16.35 -1.98
CA SER A 189 -4.18 -16.87 -2.43
C SER A 189 -3.07 -15.82 -2.27
N VAL A 190 -3.38 -14.55 -2.56
CA VAL A 190 -2.45 -13.43 -2.34
C VAL A 190 -2.18 -13.20 -0.85
N LEU A 191 -3.20 -13.34 -0.01
CA LEU A 191 -3.08 -13.19 1.45
C LEU A 191 -2.51 -14.47 2.12
N LEU A 192 -2.73 -15.66 1.56
CA LEU A 192 -2.07 -16.92 1.95
C LEU A 192 -0.56 -16.82 1.69
N PHE A 193 -0.16 -16.23 0.58
CA PHE A 193 1.24 -15.89 0.33
C PHE A 193 1.79 -14.93 1.41
N CYS A 194 1.01 -13.94 1.87
CA CYS A 194 1.42 -13.12 3.02
C CYS A 194 1.65 -13.93 4.30
N ARG A 195 0.94 -15.06 4.50
CA ARG A 195 1.17 -15.99 5.63
C ARG A 195 2.58 -16.59 5.61
N GLU A 196 3.13 -16.86 4.43
CA GLU A 196 4.48 -17.43 4.27
C GLU A 196 5.57 -16.37 4.43
N THR A 197 5.28 -15.10 4.13
CA THR A 197 6.21 -13.97 4.32
C THR A 197 6.27 -13.40 5.76
N ARG A 198 5.45 -13.93 6.67
CA ARG A 198 5.20 -13.36 8.01
C ARG A 198 6.36 -13.36 8.99
N GLU A 199 7.35 -14.24 8.81
CA GLU A 199 8.47 -14.29 9.76
C GLU A 199 9.39 -13.05 9.70
N PHE A 200 9.19 -12.14 8.74
CA PHE A 200 10.21 -11.12 8.44
C PHE A 200 9.75 -9.66 8.29
N ILE A 201 8.46 -9.36 8.03
CA ILE A 201 8.01 -7.95 7.94
C ILE A 201 7.79 -7.34 9.34
N SER A 202 7.48 -8.17 10.35
CA SER A 202 7.26 -7.72 11.73
C SER A 202 8.48 -7.05 12.35
N SER A 203 9.70 -7.40 11.92
CA SER A 203 10.96 -6.88 12.48
C SER A 203 11.34 -5.47 12.00
N ASN A 204 10.64 -4.91 11.00
CA ASN A 204 10.90 -3.55 10.49
C ASN A 204 9.82 -2.53 10.90
N GLY A 205 8.85 -2.92 11.74
CA GLY A 205 7.73 -2.08 12.17
C GLY A 205 7.90 -1.43 13.56
N GLU A 206 8.85 -1.90 14.36
CA GLU A 206 9.16 -1.33 15.67
C GLU A 206 10.25 -0.26 15.53
N SER A 207 9.83 0.95 15.18
CA SER A 207 10.59 2.15 15.55
C SER A 207 9.75 2.90 16.57
N GLN A 208 10.31 2.98 17.78
CA GLN A 208 9.85 3.79 18.93
C GLN A 208 9.47 5.22 18.54
#